data_AF-A0A2M8NTB7-F1
#
_entry.id   AF-A0A2M8NTB7-F1
#
_cell.length_a   1.000
_cell.length_b   1.000
_cell.length_c   1.000
_cell.angle_alpha   90.00
_cell.angle_beta   90.00
_cell.angle_gamma   90.00
#
_symmetry.space_group_name_H-M   'P 1'
#
loop_
_entity.id
_entity.type
_entity.pdbx_description
1 polymer ?
#
loop_
_entity_poly.entity_id
_entity_poly.type
_entity_poly.pdbx_seq_one_letter_code
_entity_poly.pdbx_strand_id
1 'polypeptide(L)'
;MIGVRLFEDIIQNYRDNHWILEQEQTIFDSIADDLKSQDTLDDAIQNLVIVFPRMFELLSKDVKLWGKLIREAFNKVVSPEDDFIFPYADENGIHSMYVVQIREAPSQLPTKTKRKKRELVHPQAFFEMYLTLLMMKFYEGKINITSDIMMDMLILARSVNDPYLSNKTYQTIAYIHNERSEFEQARMFAEKAWDYWATVPSPLEAFLTAYALYVAYSGLGDSQLASQWEY
;
A
#
# COMPACT_ATOMS: atom_id res chain seq x y z
N MET A 1 0.25 -14.39 20.56
CA MET A 1 0.68 -13.44 21.63
C MET A 1 2.07 -12.85 21.42
N ILE A 2 2.91 -13.41 20.52
CA ILE A 2 4.22 -12.82 20.16
C ILE A 2 4.05 -11.68 19.13
N GLY A 3 3.21 -11.86 18.10
CA GLY A 3 2.97 -10.86 17.04
C GLY A 3 2.47 -9.49 17.52
N VAL A 4 1.58 -9.44 18.51
CA VAL A 4 1.05 -8.17 19.08
C VAL A 4 2.14 -7.32 19.72
N ARG A 5 3.12 -7.95 20.41
CA ARG A 5 4.23 -7.21 21.04
C ARG A 5 5.17 -6.63 19.98
N LEU A 6 5.48 -7.40 18.94
CA LEU A 6 6.34 -6.94 17.85
C LEU A 6 5.73 -5.71 17.13
N PHE A 7 4.42 -5.71 16.89
CA PHE A 7 3.72 -4.60 16.25
C PHE A 7 3.86 -3.30 17.04
N GLU A 8 3.57 -3.35 18.35
CA GLU A 8 3.70 -2.20 19.23
C GLU A 8 5.14 -1.68 19.29
N ASP A 9 6.12 -2.59 19.37
CA ASP A 9 7.54 -2.25 19.40
C ASP A 9 7.99 -1.57 18.09
N ILE A 10 7.56 -2.07 16.93
CA ILE A 10 7.86 -1.46 15.62
C ILE A 10 7.30 -0.04 15.55
N ILE A 11 6.05 0.17 15.97
CA ILE A 11 5.42 1.50 15.91
C ILE A 11 6.14 2.48 16.84
N GLN A 12 6.45 2.06 18.08
CA GLN A 12 7.11 2.92 19.06
C GLN A 12 8.52 3.34 18.62
N ASN A 13 9.23 2.46 17.90
CA ASN A 13 10.62 2.67 17.49
C ASN A 13 10.76 2.97 15.99
N TYR A 14 9.66 3.26 15.28
CA TYR A 14 9.65 3.37 13.81
C TYR A 14 10.69 4.35 13.25
N ARG A 15 10.90 5.47 13.95
CA ARG A 15 11.87 6.52 13.58
C ARG A 15 13.28 6.29 14.12
N ASP A 16 13.48 5.33 15.02
CA ASP A 16 14.80 4.98 15.53
C ASP A 16 15.51 4.04 14.54
N ASN A 17 16.31 4.64 13.65
CA ASN A 17 17.10 3.89 12.67
C ASN A 17 18.03 2.87 13.31
N HIS A 18 18.58 3.17 14.47
CA HIS A 18 19.52 2.26 15.12
C HIS A 18 18.78 1.03 15.61
N TRP A 19 17.68 1.23 16.33
CA TRP A 19 16.83 0.14 16.81
C TRP A 19 16.33 -0.75 15.65
N ILE A 20 15.83 -0.12 14.58
CA ILE A 20 15.30 -0.83 13.42
C ILE A 20 16.36 -1.71 12.75
N LEU A 21 17.58 -1.19 12.59
CA LEU A 21 18.69 -1.94 11.99
C LEU A 21 19.21 -3.05 12.92
N GLU A 22 19.23 -2.83 14.23
CA GLU A 22 19.60 -3.87 15.21
C GLU A 22 18.59 -5.01 15.26
N GLN A 23 17.30 -4.71 15.07
CA GLN A 23 16.22 -5.69 15.10
C GLN A 23 15.86 -6.27 13.73
N GLU A 24 16.51 -5.84 12.64
CA GLU A 24 16.15 -6.20 11.27
C GLU A 24 15.89 -7.71 11.10
N GLN A 25 16.88 -8.53 11.48
CA GLN A 25 16.79 -9.99 11.31
C GLN A 25 15.70 -10.59 12.20
N THR A 26 15.53 -10.09 13.43
CA THR A 26 14.50 -10.56 14.36
C THR A 26 13.10 -10.23 13.85
N ILE A 27 12.89 -9.01 13.33
CA ILE A 27 11.63 -8.59 12.71
C ILE A 27 11.35 -9.48 11.48
N PHE A 28 12.35 -9.65 10.62
CA PHE A 28 12.23 -10.45 9.42
C PHE A 28 11.83 -11.90 9.74
N ASP A 29 12.57 -12.57 10.63
CA ASP A 29 12.34 -13.97 10.98
C ASP A 29 10.98 -14.15 11.66
N SER A 30 10.58 -13.23 12.54
CA SER A 30 9.27 -13.28 13.19
C SER A 30 8.13 -13.17 12.17
N ILE A 31 8.19 -12.20 11.24
CA ILE A 31 7.18 -12.06 10.20
C ILE A 31 7.17 -13.30 9.29
N ALA A 32 8.34 -13.79 8.88
CA ALA A 32 8.46 -14.94 8.00
C ALA A 32 7.92 -16.23 8.64
N ASP A 33 8.12 -16.41 9.96
CA ASP A 33 7.56 -17.53 10.69
C ASP A 33 6.05 -17.40 10.90
N ASP A 34 5.57 -16.20 11.27
CA ASP A 34 4.14 -15.94 11.48
C ASP A 34 3.34 -16.07 10.18
N LEU A 35 3.93 -15.78 9.01
CA LEU A 35 3.30 -16.01 7.71
C LEU A 35 3.00 -17.49 7.44
N LYS A 36 3.70 -18.44 8.09
CA LYS A 36 3.49 -19.89 7.84
C LYS A 36 2.20 -20.43 8.44
N SER A 37 1.63 -19.76 9.45
CA SER A 37 0.44 -20.22 10.15
C SER A 37 -0.77 -19.32 9.83
N GLN A 38 -1.94 -19.93 9.64
CA GLN A 38 -3.17 -19.18 9.34
C GLN A 38 -3.61 -18.32 10.53
N ASP A 39 -3.34 -18.78 11.76
CA ASP A 39 -3.76 -18.08 12.98
C ASP A 39 -2.96 -16.78 13.23
N THR A 40 -1.77 -16.67 12.64
CA THR A 40 -0.85 -15.53 12.80
C THR A 40 -0.64 -14.74 11.51
N LEU A 41 -1.24 -15.21 10.41
CA LEU A 41 -1.11 -14.59 9.08
C LEU A 41 -1.50 -13.11 9.10
N ASP A 42 -2.59 -12.78 9.77
CA ASP A 42 -3.11 -11.42 9.83
C ASP A 42 -2.14 -10.46 10.51
N ASP A 43 -1.65 -10.82 11.71
CA ASP A 43 -0.64 -10.07 12.47
C ASP A 43 0.66 -9.92 11.66
N ALA A 44 1.08 -10.96 10.94
CA ALA A 44 2.27 -10.94 10.10
C ALA A 44 2.13 -9.92 8.96
N ILE A 45 0.97 -9.87 8.29
CA ILE A 45 0.70 -8.91 7.23
C ILE A 45 0.68 -7.50 7.78
N GLN A 46 0.03 -7.25 8.92
CA GLN A 46 -0.01 -5.94 9.57
C GLN A 46 1.40 -5.42 9.90
N ASN A 47 2.23 -6.26 10.52
CA ASN A 47 3.63 -5.95 10.81
C ASN A 47 4.41 -5.63 9.54
N LEU A 48 4.24 -6.46 8.51
CA LEU A 48 4.95 -6.34 7.25
C LEU A 48 4.61 -5.04 6.52
N VAL A 49 3.33 -4.67 6.40
CA VAL A 49 2.93 -3.44 5.70
C VAL A 49 3.32 -2.18 6.47
N ILE A 50 3.53 -2.24 7.78
CA ILE A 50 4.07 -1.08 8.52
C ILE A 50 5.57 -0.93 8.29
N VAL A 51 6.33 -2.02 8.43
CA VAL A 51 7.79 -1.95 8.44
C VAL A 51 8.39 -1.86 7.03
N PHE A 52 7.71 -2.37 6.00
CA PHE A 52 8.26 -2.49 4.64
C PHE A 52 8.77 -1.17 4.01
N PRO A 53 8.03 -0.04 4.05
CA PRO A 53 8.54 1.23 3.51
C PRO A 53 9.84 1.67 4.16
N ARG A 54 9.95 1.48 5.48
CA ARG A 54 11.14 1.81 6.27
C ARG A 54 12.33 0.91 5.92
N MET A 55 12.09 -0.39 5.75
CA MET A 55 13.12 -1.33 5.32
C MET A 55 13.67 -0.97 3.95
N PHE A 56 12.79 -0.55 3.03
CA PHE A 56 13.21 -0.16 1.70
C PHE A 56 14.13 1.07 1.71
N GLU A 57 13.83 2.07 2.53
CA GLU A 57 14.66 3.27 2.71
C GLU A 57 16.03 2.93 3.30
N LEU A 58 16.06 2.11 4.36
CA LEU A 58 17.28 1.83 5.12
C LEU A 58 18.18 0.76 4.47
N LEU A 59 17.60 -0.24 3.81
CA LEU A 59 18.27 -1.48 3.45
C LEU A 59 18.38 -1.69 1.93
N SER A 60 18.95 -0.71 1.24
CA SER A 60 19.17 -0.71 -0.23
C SER A 60 19.74 -2.01 -0.84
N LYS A 61 20.32 -2.91 -0.05
CA LYS A 61 20.86 -4.22 -0.48
C LYS A 61 19.91 -5.41 -0.32
N ASP A 62 18.96 -5.36 0.64
CA ASP A 62 18.11 -6.51 1.01
C ASP A 62 16.63 -6.34 0.64
N VAL A 63 16.32 -5.33 -0.19
CA VAL A 63 14.99 -5.11 -0.80
C VAL A 63 14.40 -6.38 -1.43
N LYS A 64 15.25 -7.27 -1.96
CA LYS A 64 14.81 -8.54 -2.57
C LYS A 64 14.23 -9.51 -1.55
N LEU A 65 14.76 -9.52 -0.33
CA LEU A 65 14.36 -10.41 0.74
C LEU A 65 12.97 -9.96 1.25
N TRP A 66 12.85 -8.68 1.59
CA TRP A 66 11.58 -8.07 2.01
C TRP A 66 10.50 -8.12 0.92
N GLY A 67 10.87 -7.91 -0.34
CA GLY A 67 9.94 -8.05 -1.47
C GLY A 67 9.39 -9.47 -1.64
N LYS A 68 10.16 -10.50 -1.27
CA LYS A 68 9.66 -11.89 -1.25
C LYS A 68 8.61 -12.09 -0.16
N LEU A 69 8.80 -11.53 1.04
CA LEU A 69 7.78 -11.60 2.09
C LEU A 69 6.49 -10.90 1.65
N ILE A 70 6.59 -9.73 1.01
CA ILE A 70 5.41 -9.03 0.46
C ILE A 70 4.67 -9.92 -0.54
N ARG A 71 5.39 -10.56 -1.46
CA ARG A 71 4.78 -11.49 -2.43
C ARG A 71 4.16 -12.71 -1.75
N GLU A 72 4.82 -13.28 -0.77
CA GLU A 72 4.32 -14.45 -0.03
C GLU A 72 3.04 -14.10 0.74
N ALA A 73 3.04 -12.98 1.47
CA ALA A 73 1.87 -12.42 2.12
C ALA A 73 0.72 -12.19 1.13
N PHE A 74 1.01 -11.54 0.00
CA PHE A 74 0.03 -11.25 -1.05
C PHE A 74 -0.63 -12.52 -1.57
N ASN A 75 0.16 -13.53 -1.96
CA ASN A 75 -0.35 -14.78 -2.52
C ASN A 75 -1.15 -15.63 -1.51
N LYS A 76 -1.06 -15.35 -0.20
CA LYS A 76 -1.85 -16.02 0.84
C LYS A 76 -3.24 -15.43 1.03
N VAL A 77 -3.45 -14.16 0.64
CA VAL A 77 -4.71 -13.44 0.87
C VAL A 77 -5.40 -12.98 -0.41
N VAL A 78 -4.69 -12.93 -1.53
CA VAL A 78 -5.24 -12.59 -2.85
C VAL A 78 -5.22 -13.83 -3.73
N SER A 79 -6.36 -14.16 -4.34
CA SER A 79 -6.43 -15.25 -5.31
C SER A 79 -5.75 -14.82 -6.61
N PRO A 80 -4.99 -15.70 -7.28
CA PRO A 80 -4.44 -15.41 -8.60
C PRO A 80 -5.50 -15.18 -9.69
N GLU A 81 -6.76 -15.52 -9.40
CA GLU A 81 -7.91 -15.29 -10.30
C GLU A 81 -8.60 -13.93 -10.07
N ASP A 82 -8.21 -13.19 -9.02
CA ASP A 82 -8.85 -11.91 -8.68
C ASP A 82 -8.24 -10.76 -9.51
N ASP A 83 -9.02 -10.19 -10.43
CA ASP A 83 -8.61 -8.98 -11.16
C ASP A 83 -8.84 -7.69 -10.34
N PHE A 84 -9.76 -7.76 -9.37
CA PHE A 84 -10.18 -6.67 -8.52
C PHE A 84 -10.26 -7.12 -7.06
N ILE A 85 -9.70 -6.31 -6.18
CA ILE A 85 -9.73 -6.55 -4.74
C ILE A 85 -10.54 -5.43 -4.09
N PHE A 86 -11.57 -5.85 -3.34
CA PHE A 86 -12.43 -4.98 -2.57
C PHE A 86 -12.04 -5.12 -1.09
N PRO A 87 -11.39 -4.12 -0.49
CA PRO A 87 -11.17 -4.08 0.95
C PRO A 87 -12.54 -4.14 1.65
N TYR A 88 -12.76 -5.17 2.47
CA TYR A 88 -14.00 -5.29 3.24
C TYR A 88 -14.08 -4.13 4.24
N ALA A 89 -15.14 -3.32 4.16
CA ALA A 89 -15.63 -2.57 5.31
C ALA A 89 -16.77 -3.36 5.95
N ASP A 90 -16.83 -3.38 7.29
CA ASP A 90 -17.95 -3.94 8.03
C ASP A 90 -19.30 -3.37 7.52
N GLU A 91 -20.39 -4.12 7.72
CA GLU A 91 -21.76 -3.87 7.20
C GLU A 91 -22.34 -2.46 7.47
N ASN A 92 -21.67 -1.61 8.26
CA ASN A 92 -22.05 -0.24 8.58
C ASN A 92 -21.15 0.85 7.96
N GLY A 93 -20.10 0.48 7.21
CA GLY A 93 -19.15 1.42 6.61
C GLY A 93 -19.61 1.95 5.26
N ILE A 94 -20.12 3.19 5.23
CA ILE A 94 -20.57 3.88 4.00
C ILE A 94 -19.39 4.25 3.06
N HIS A 95 -18.14 3.87 3.34
CA HIS A 95 -16.96 4.56 2.78
C HIS A 95 -15.94 3.73 2.00
N SER A 96 -16.07 2.40 1.87
CA SER A 96 -15.08 1.61 1.11
C SER A 96 -15.40 1.54 -0.38
N MET A 97 -15.36 2.66 -1.10
CA MET A 97 -15.33 2.64 -2.58
C MET A 97 -13.94 2.34 -3.16
N TYR A 98 -12.91 2.20 -2.31
CA TYR A 98 -11.57 1.90 -2.79
C TYR A 98 -11.48 0.49 -3.36
N VAL A 99 -11.03 0.36 -4.60
CA VAL A 99 -10.84 -0.92 -5.28
C VAL A 99 -9.41 -0.99 -5.77
N VAL A 100 -8.74 -2.12 -5.58
CA VAL A 100 -7.42 -2.33 -6.15
C VAL A 100 -7.53 -3.22 -7.37
N GLN A 101 -7.27 -2.66 -8.55
CA GLN A 101 -7.02 -3.45 -9.76
C GLN A 101 -5.55 -3.88 -9.79
N ILE A 102 -5.31 -5.19 -9.96
CA ILE A 102 -3.95 -5.73 -10.13
C ILE A 102 -3.53 -5.53 -11.60
N ARG A 103 -2.37 -4.93 -11.85
CA ARG A 103 -1.84 -4.88 -13.21
C ARG A 103 -1.39 -6.26 -13.68
N GLU A 104 -1.83 -6.66 -14.87
CA GLU A 104 -1.16 -7.75 -15.59
C GLU A 104 0.30 -7.38 -15.84
N ALA A 105 1.22 -8.25 -15.44
CA ALA A 105 2.64 -8.07 -15.75
C ALA A 105 2.79 -7.99 -17.29
N PRO A 106 3.57 -7.04 -17.83
CA PRO A 106 3.72 -6.89 -19.28
C PRO A 106 4.18 -8.21 -19.89
N SER A 107 3.38 -8.76 -20.81
CA SER A 107 3.48 -10.11 -21.38
C SER A 107 4.73 -10.36 -22.25
N GLN A 108 5.67 -9.43 -22.31
CA GLN A 108 6.87 -9.53 -23.15
C GLN A 108 8.11 -9.87 -22.34
N LEU A 109 8.21 -11.14 -21.93
CA LEU A 109 9.53 -11.74 -21.73
C LEU A 109 10.04 -12.22 -23.10
N PRO A 110 11.25 -11.81 -23.55
CA PRO A 110 11.83 -12.36 -24.77
C PRO A 110 11.95 -13.88 -24.61
N THR A 111 11.24 -14.60 -25.47
CA THR A 111 11.33 -16.05 -25.52
C THR A 111 12.72 -16.47 -26.00
N LYS A 112 13.23 -17.56 -25.40
CA LYS A 112 14.41 -18.35 -25.78
C LYS A 112 15.76 -17.89 -25.22
N THR A 113 15.99 -18.25 -23.96
CA THR A 113 17.17 -19.07 -23.61
C THR A 113 16.97 -19.71 -22.23
N LYS A 114 17.14 -21.04 -22.13
CA LYS A 114 17.18 -21.78 -20.84
C LYS A 114 18.46 -21.40 -20.07
N ARG A 115 18.55 -20.16 -19.59
CA ARG A 115 19.39 -19.81 -18.43
C ARG A 115 18.48 -19.84 -17.21
N LYS A 116 18.96 -20.37 -16.07
CA LYS A 116 18.28 -20.29 -14.77
C LYS A 116 17.58 -18.93 -14.69
N LYS A 117 16.25 -18.92 -14.63
CA LYS A 117 15.42 -17.71 -14.49
C LYS A 117 16.00 -16.97 -13.29
N ARG A 118 16.85 -15.97 -13.54
CA ARG A 118 17.08 -14.94 -12.54
C ARG A 118 15.71 -14.29 -12.49
N GLU A 119 14.95 -14.54 -11.42
CA GLU A 119 13.78 -13.72 -11.16
C GLU A 119 14.28 -12.28 -11.17
N LEU A 120 13.94 -11.55 -12.23
CA LEU A 120 14.06 -10.11 -12.19
C LEU A 120 13.14 -9.71 -11.05
N VAL A 121 13.76 -9.23 -9.98
CA VAL A 121 13.03 -8.54 -8.94
C VAL A 121 12.50 -7.28 -9.60
N HIS A 122 11.18 -7.20 -9.72
CA HIS A 122 10.48 -6.03 -10.23
C HIS A 122 10.02 -5.22 -9.02
N PRO A 123 10.75 -4.17 -8.60
CA PRO A 123 10.39 -3.36 -7.43
C PRO A 123 8.97 -2.78 -7.56
N GLN A 124 8.55 -2.49 -8.79
CA GLN A 124 7.19 -2.07 -9.14
C GLN A 124 6.14 -3.09 -8.66
N ALA A 125 6.32 -4.37 -8.97
CA ALA A 125 5.35 -5.41 -8.62
C ALA A 125 5.24 -5.59 -7.10
N PHE A 126 6.37 -5.54 -6.38
CA PHE A 126 6.35 -5.61 -4.92
C PHE A 126 5.70 -4.38 -4.30
N PHE A 127 5.96 -3.20 -4.85
CA PHE A 127 5.34 -1.98 -4.34
C PHE A 127 3.84 -1.94 -4.59
N GLU A 128 3.37 -2.45 -5.74
CA GLU A 128 1.96 -2.61 -6.02
C GLU A 128 1.28 -3.60 -5.04
N MET A 129 1.88 -4.79 -4.86
CA MET A 129 1.39 -5.77 -3.87
C MET A 129 1.33 -5.18 -2.45
N TYR A 130 2.34 -4.38 -2.08
CA TYR A 130 2.38 -3.66 -0.82
C TYR A 130 1.19 -2.70 -0.68
N LEU A 131 0.94 -1.84 -1.67
CA LEU A 131 -0.18 -0.88 -1.62
C LEU A 131 -1.53 -1.60 -1.49
N THR A 132 -1.68 -2.75 -2.14
CA THR A 132 -2.87 -3.58 -2.01
C THR A 132 -3.05 -4.11 -0.59
N LEU A 133 -2.03 -4.77 -0.02
CA LEU A 133 -2.10 -5.31 1.34
C LEU A 133 -2.34 -4.21 2.37
N LEU A 134 -1.67 -3.07 2.20
CA LEU A 134 -1.84 -1.89 3.03
C LEU A 134 -3.30 -1.45 3.07
N MET A 135 -3.92 -1.28 1.90
CA MET A 135 -5.30 -0.79 1.82
C MET A 135 -6.32 -1.82 2.30
N MET A 136 -6.08 -3.11 2.09
CA MET A 136 -6.89 -4.17 2.72
C MET A 136 -6.89 -4.02 4.25
N LYS A 137 -5.71 -3.95 4.86
CA LYS A 137 -5.57 -3.85 6.32
C LYS A 137 -6.02 -2.52 6.89
N PHE A 138 -5.89 -1.44 6.12
CA PHE A 138 -6.39 -0.13 6.51
C PHE A 138 -7.91 -0.12 6.65
N TYR A 139 -8.66 -0.64 5.66
CA TYR A 139 -10.13 -0.67 5.72
C TYR A 139 -10.69 -1.72 6.66
N GLU A 140 -9.96 -2.79 6.95
CA GLU A 140 -10.29 -3.70 8.06
C GLU A 140 -10.16 -3.01 9.45
N GLY A 141 -9.67 -1.76 9.51
CA GLY A 141 -9.49 -1.01 10.75
C GLY A 141 -8.35 -1.54 11.62
N LYS A 142 -7.47 -2.39 11.06
CA LYS A 142 -6.44 -3.11 11.82
C LYS A 142 -5.12 -2.39 11.93
N ILE A 143 -4.87 -1.42 11.06
CA ILE A 143 -3.62 -0.64 11.07
C ILE A 143 -3.90 0.85 11.11
N ASN A 144 -3.08 1.55 11.89
CA ASN A 144 -3.08 3.00 11.95
C ASN A 144 -1.85 3.56 11.21
N ILE A 145 -2.07 4.13 10.02
CA ILE A 145 -0.98 4.60 9.14
C ILE A 145 -0.49 5.99 9.54
N THR A 146 0.54 6.10 10.38
CA THR A 146 1.04 7.40 10.85
C THR A 146 1.59 8.27 9.70
N SER A 147 1.72 9.58 9.93
CA SER A 147 2.36 10.50 8.97
C SER A 147 3.77 10.06 8.59
N ASP A 148 4.46 9.38 9.51
CA ASP A 148 5.79 8.86 9.26
C ASP A 148 5.80 7.74 8.23
N ILE A 149 4.87 6.78 8.36
CA ILE A 149 4.69 5.70 7.38
C ILE A 149 4.30 6.27 6.01
N MET A 150 3.40 7.27 5.98
CA MET A 150 3.02 7.93 4.71
C MET A 150 4.20 8.62 4.04
N MET A 151 5.11 9.24 4.81
CA MET A 151 6.31 9.85 4.25
C MET A 151 7.25 8.79 3.65
N ASP A 152 7.42 7.66 4.33
CA ASP A 152 8.28 6.57 3.86
C ASP A 152 7.65 5.88 2.63
N MET A 153 6.32 5.81 2.52
CA MET A 153 5.61 5.42 1.29
C MET A 153 5.93 6.35 0.11
N LEU A 154 5.96 7.66 0.33
CA LEU A 154 6.33 8.63 -0.72
C LEU A 154 7.80 8.50 -1.13
N ILE A 155 8.70 8.21 -0.18
CA ILE A 155 10.12 7.94 -0.47
C ILE A 155 10.26 6.66 -1.31
N LEU A 156 9.53 5.60 -0.95
CA LEU A 156 9.46 4.35 -1.69
C LEU A 156 8.95 4.59 -3.12
N ALA A 157 7.86 5.33 -3.29
CA ALA A 157 7.32 5.67 -4.60
C ALA A 157 8.33 6.39 -5.51
N ARG A 158 9.04 7.40 -4.96
CA ARG A 158 10.11 8.11 -5.69
C ARG A 158 11.26 7.18 -6.07
N SER A 159 11.60 6.24 -5.19
CA SER A 159 12.71 5.30 -5.41
C SER A 159 12.40 4.25 -6.47
N VAL A 160 11.13 3.80 -6.56
CA VAL A 160 10.66 2.93 -7.63
C VAL A 160 10.61 3.68 -8.98
N ASN A 161 10.40 5.00 -8.93
CA ASN A 161 10.40 5.91 -10.09
C ASN A 161 9.43 5.46 -11.19
N ASP A 162 8.21 5.09 -10.77
CA ASP A 162 7.12 4.72 -11.66
C ASP A 162 5.97 5.74 -11.51
N PRO A 163 5.58 6.47 -12.58
CA PRO A 163 4.52 7.46 -12.49
C PRO A 163 3.17 6.88 -12.09
N TYR A 164 2.83 5.68 -12.55
CA TYR A 164 1.58 5.02 -12.18
C TYR A 164 1.57 4.74 -10.67
N LEU A 165 2.61 4.12 -10.14
CA LEU A 165 2.69 3.79 -8.70
C LEU A 165 2.82 5.05 -7.82
N SER A 166 3.49 6.09 -8.30
CA SER A 166 3.59 7.36 -7.58
C SER A 166 2.22 8.01 -7.39
N ASN A 167 1.40 8.04 -8.44
CA ASN A 167 0.06 8.60 -8.38
C ASN A 167 -0.94 7.69 -7.65
N LYS A 168 -0.79 6.37 -7.75
CA LYS A 168 -1.52 5.42 -6.91
C LYS A 168 -1.19 5.65 -5.43
N THR A 169 0.06 5.92 -5.08
CA THR A 169 0.47 6.26 -3.70
C THR A 169 -0.18 7.55 -3.22
N TYR A 170 -0.24 8.60 -4.05
CA TYR A 170 -0.96 9.83 -3.70
C TYR A 170 -2.45 9.57 -3.47
N GLN A 171 -3.09 8.81 -4.35
CA GLN A 171 -4.48 8.41 -4.20
C GLN A 171 -4.70 7.61 -2.89
N THR A 172 -3.88 6.60 -2.60
CA THR A 172 -3.88 5.83 -1.34
C THR A 172 -3.80 6.74 -0.11
N ILE A 173 -2.87 7.69 -0.09
CA ILE A 173 -2.69 8.63 1.02
C ILE A 173 -3.92 9.56 1.15
N ALA A 174 -4.53 9.98 0.05
CA ALA A 174 -5.74 10.79 0.09
C ALA A 174 -6.90 10.07 0.78
N TYR A 175 -7.08 8.78 0.50
CA TYR A 175 -8.08 7.95 1.19
C TYR A 175 -7.79 7.83 2.69
N ILE A 176 -6.54 7.63 3.07
CA ILE A 176 -6.14 7.58 4.49
C ILE A 176 -6.50 8.88 5.21
N HIS A 177 -6.26 10.03 4.60
CA HIS A 177 -6.62 11.33 5.15
C HIS A 177 -8.14 11.57 5.20
N ASN A 178 -8.89 11.13 4.19
CA ASN A 178 -10.36 11.24 4.17
C ASN A 178 -11.01 10.48 5.34
N GLU A 179 -10.59 9.25 5.59
CA GLU A 179 -11.07 8.46 6.74
C GLU A 179 -10.76 9.12 8.09
N ARG A 180 -9.70 9.93 8.16
CA ARG A 180 -9.32 10.71 9.34
C ARG A 180 -9.99 12.07 9.44
N SER A 181 -10.85 12.42 8.48
CA SER A 181 -11.42 13.76 8.35
C SER A 181 -10.35 14.88 8.19
N GLU A 182 -9.16 14.53 7.69
CA GLU A 182 -8.06 15.45 7.37
C GLU A 182 -8.23 15.96 5.93
N PHE A 183 -9.38 16.60 5.66
CA PHE A 183 -9.88 16.82 4.31
C PHE A 183 -8.99 17.73 3.45
N GLU A 184 -8.26 18.68 4.05
CA GLU A 184 -7.32 19.51 3.27
C GLU A 184 -6.15 18.69 2.72
N GLN A 185 -5.57 17.81 3.54
CA GLN A 185 -4.50 16.91 3.12
C GLN A 185 -5.02 15.91 2.09
N ALA A 186 -6.23 15.36 2.32
CA ALA A 186 -6.87 14.46 1.38
C ALA A 186 -7.04 15.10 0.00
N ARG A 187 -7.59 16.33 -0.05
CA ARG A 187 -7.73 17.13 -1.27
C ARG A 187 -6.39 17.31 -1.98
N MET A 188 -5.37 17.80 -1.25
CA MET A 188 -4.05 18.07 -1.84
C MET A 188 -3.42 16.83 -2.49
N PHE A 189 -3.55 15.66 -1.88
CA PHE A 189 -3.02 14.42 -2.45
C PHE A 189 -3.88 13.89 -3.60
N ALA A 190 -5.20 14.00 -3.51
CA ALA A 190 -6.08 13.56 -4.57
C ALA A 190 -5.96 14.42 -5.83
N GLU A 191 -5.77 15.75 -5.70
CA GLU A 191 -5.51 16.64 -6.84
C GLU A 191 -4.22 16.26 -7.57
N LYS A 192 -3.16 15.94 -6.83
CA LYS A 192 -1.90 15.46 -7.41
C LYS A 192 -2.06 14.16 -8.18
N ALA A 193 -2.85 13.23 -7.64
CA ALA A 193 -3.15 11.98 -8.34
C ALA A 193 -3.98 12.25 -9.61
N TRP A 194 -4.95 13.17 -9.52
CA TRP A 194 -5.85 13.52 -10.62
C TRP A 194 -5.12 14.11 -11.83
N ASP A 195 -4.12 14.97 -11.60
CA ASP A 195 -3.30 15.55 -12.67
C ASP A 195 -2.72 14.46 -13.60
N TYR A 196 -2.42 13.28 -13.06
CA TYR A 196 -1.98 12.13 -13.84
C TYR A 196 -3.16 11.36 -14.45
N TRP A 197 -4.15 10.96 -13.65
CA TRP A 197 -5.26 10.11 -14.11
C TRP A 197 -6.17 10.78 -15.13
N ALA A 198 -6.25 12.12 -15.14
CA ALA A 198 -6.94 12.87 -16.18
C ALA A 198 -6.29 12.72 -17.57
N THR A 199 -5.00 12.36 -17.62
CA THR A 199 -4.22 12.25 -18.86
C THR A 199 -3.96 10.81 -19.30
N VAL A 200 -4.18 9.84 -18.42
CA VAL A 200 -3.87 8.42 -18.65
C VAL A 200 -5.16 7.60 -18.66
N PRO A 201 -5.40 6.74 -19.66
CA PRO A 201 -6.62 5.94 -19.72
C PRO A 201 -6.62 4.85 -18.64
N SER A 202 -7.11 5.20 -17.46
CA SER A 202 -7.38 4.29 -16.36
C SER A 202 -8.70 4.69 -15.70
N PRO A 203 -9.85 4.24 -16.25
CA PRO A 203 -11.17 4.67 -15.79
C PRO A 203 -11.43 4.41 -14.31
N LEU A 204 -10.94 3.27 -13.80
CA LEU A 204 -11.04 2.95 -12.38
C LEU A 204 -10.24 3.93 -11.52
N GLU A 205 -8.96 4.13 -11.82
CA GLU A 205 -8.10 5.01 -11.00
C GLU A 205 -8.57 6.48 -11.06
N ALA A 206 -9.09 6.90 -12.22
CA ALA A 206 -9.75 8.19 -12.36
C ALA A 206 -10.99 8.29 -11.45
N PHE A 207 -11.90 7.32 -11.53
CA PHE A 207 -13.10 7.26 -10.68
C PHE A 207 -12.75 7.28 -9.18
N LEU A 208 -11.80 6.45 -8.75
CA LEU A 208 -11.38 6.37 -7.35
C LEU A 208 -10.78 7.69 -6.85
N THR A 209 -9.97 8.34 -7.68
CA THR A 209 -9.37 9.64 -7.32
C THR A 209 -10.43 10.72 -7.22
N ALA A 210 -11.39 10.69 -8.14
CA ALA A 210 -12.45 11.65 -8.21
C ALA A 210 -13.46 11.49 -7.05
N TYR A 211 -13.74 10.25 -6.64
CA TYR A 211 -14.47 9.97 -5.39
C TYR A 211 -13.72 10.51 -4.16
N ALA A 212 -12.39 10.33 -4.08
CA ALA A 212 -11.61 10.91 -2.98
C ALA A 212 -11.69 12.45 -2.94
N LEU A 213 -11.72 13.11 -4.11
CA LEU A 213 -11.94 14.55 -4.21
C LEU A 213 -13.34 14.96 -3.79
N TYR A 214 -14.37 14.22 -4.21
CA TYR A 214 -15.75 14.43 -3.77
C TYR A 214 -15.86 14.40 -2.23
N VAL A 215 -15.29 13.37 -1.58
CA VAL A 215 -15.30 13.24 -0.13
C VAL A 215 -14.56 14.40 0.54
N ALA A 216 -13.37 14.76 0.03
CA ALA A 216 -12.56 15.84 0.59
C ALA A 216 -13.28 17.20 0.49
N TYR A 217 -13.81 17.55 -0.69
CA TYR A 217 -14.54 18.81 -0.89
C TYR A 217 -15.84 18.86 -0.09
N SER A 218 -16.55 17.73 0.03
CA SER A 218 -17.73 17.63 0.89
C SER A 218 -17.39 17.85 2.36
N GLY A 219 -16.30 17.25 2.84
CA GLY A 219 -15.81 17.42 4.21
C GLY A 219 -15.33 18.85 4.52
N LEU A 220 -14.84 19.58 3.52
CA LEU A 220 -14.51 21.01 3.64
C LEU A 220 -15.74 21.93 3.58
N GLY A 221 -16.92 21.39 3.27
CA GLY A 221 -18.15 22.16 3.11
C GLY A 221 -18.25 22.92 1.78
N ASP A 222 -17.39 22.62 0.80
CA ASP A 222 -17.45 23.21 -0.54
C ASP A 222 -18.34 22.37 -1.45
N SER A 223 -19.66 22.52 -1.28
CA SER A 223 -20.65 21.76 -2.04
C SER A 223 -20.59 22.03 -3.55
N GLN A 224 -20.14 23.22 -3.96
CA GLN A 224 -20.03 23.56 -5.38
C GLN A 224 -18.91 22.76 -6.03
N LEU A 225 -17.72 22.73 -5.43
CA LEU A 225 -16.62 21.91 -5.95
C LEU A 225 -16.91 20.43 -5.80
N ALA A 226 -17.50 19.98 -4.68
CA ALA A 226 -17.87 18.59 -4.48
C ALA A 226 -18.76 18.06 -5.63
N SER A 227 -19.79 18.82 -6.03
CA SER A 227 -20.71 18.41 -7.12
C SER A 227 -20.04 18.22 -8.49
N GLN A 228 -18.85 18.79 -8.71
CA GLN A 228 -18.09 18.57 -9.96
C GLN A 228 -17.45 17.18 -10.01
N TRP A 229 -17.32 16.54 -8.85
CA TRP A 229 -16.74 15.22 -8.65
C TRP A 229 -17.79 14.17 -8.30
N GLU A 230 -19.07 14.53 -8.36
CA GLU A 230 -20.19 13.60 -8.18
C GLU A 230 -20.31 12.74 -9.45
N TYR A 231 -20.22 11.41 -9.29
CA TYR A 231 -20.32 10.41 -10.37
C TYR A 231 -21.67 9.69 -10.32
#